data_AF-A0A2V9N645-F1
#
_entry.id   AF-A0A2V9N645-F1
#
_cell.length_a   1.000
_cell.length_b   1.000
_cell.length_c   1.000
_cell.angle_alpha   90.00
_cell.angle_beta   90.00
_cell.angle_gamma   90.00
#
_symmetry.space_group_name_H-M   'P 1'
#
loop_
_entity.id
_entity.type
_entity.pdbx_description
1 polymer ?
#
loop_
_entity_poly.entity_id
_entity_poly.type
_entity_poly.pdbx_seq_one_letter_code
_entity_poly.pdbx_strand_id
1 'polypeptide(L)'
;MRTKGKLLRFSRRYSLRSSINPITDGWLNRFLLAVTEEERSMWASSVYRTLSGMKEAAVESAWSNWIESYWQNRIDGVPVPLERPETGEMLHWCLLFKASFPNAADKMYRSPIPRLEHSFLHHDLSGSDLPQRHPVAVAHFVNYLLRNSLIPAYHFEPVANIITKIRPFVEARNELLEICNGINADLFIAVVLDCRLECLWRFHGFKVLQ
;
A
#
# COMPACT_ATOMS: atom_id res chain seq x y z
N MET A 1 -18.55 19.02 23.64
CA MET A 1 -18.75 17.84 22.74
C MET A 1 -19.45 18.13 21.39
N ARG A 2 -19.78 19.38 21.02
CA ARG A 2 -20.61 19.68 19.81
C ARG A 2 -19.82 20.03 18.53
N THR A 3 -18.49 20.18 18.62
CA THR A 3 -17.62 20.70 17.55
C THR A 3 -17.00 19.59 16.68
N LYS A 4 -16.73 18.42 17.28
CA LYS A 4 -16.02 17.28 16.67
C LYS A 4 -16.77 16.68 15.46
N GLY A 5 -18.08 16.49 15.57
CA GLY A 5 -18.92 16.00 14.47
C GLY A 5 -19.21 16.99 13.33
N LYS A 6 -18.78 18.26 13.44
CA LYS A 6 -18.86 19.24 12.35
C LYS A 6 -17.59 19.21 11.49
N LEU A 7 -16.42 19.02 12.09
CA LEU A 7 -15.14 18.94 11.38
C LEU A 7 -15.04 17.70 10.46
N LEU A 8 -15.50 16.54 10.94
CA LEU A 8 -15.58 15.31 10.12
C LEU A 8 -16.57 15.42 8.94
N ARG A 9 -17.61 16.25 9.05
CA ARG A 9 -18.54 16.53 7.94
C ARG A 9 -17.99 17.58 6.97
N PHE A 10 -17.18 18.52 7.47
CA PHE A 10 -16.54 19.55 6.67
C PHE A 10 -15.45 18.96 5.78
N SER A 11 -14.60 18.07 6.32
CA SER A 11 -13.54 17.38 5.57
C SER A 11 -14.06 16.50 4.43
N ARG A 12 -15.20 15.82 4.64
CA ARG A 12 -15.78 14.85 3.71
C ARG A 12 -16.27 15.45 2.38
N ARG A 13 -16.51 16.77 2.31
CA ARG A 13 -17.07 17.45 1.12
C ARG A 13 -16.12 18.40 0.41
N TYR A 14 -15.16 19.01 1.11
CA TYR A 14 -14.40 20.14 0.56
C TYR A 14 -13.04 19.79 -0.05
N SER A 15 -12.31 18.77 0.42
CA SER A 15 -10.88 18.65 0.04
C SER A 15 -10.57 17.84 -1.21
N LEU A 16 -11.47 16.96 -1.65
CA LEU A 16 -11.19 16.05 -2.78
C LEU A 16 -11.92 16.43 -4.08
N ARG A 17 -12.82 17.42 -4.01
CA ARG A 17 -13.52 17.99 -5.17
C ARG A 17 -13.30 19.49 -5.38
N SER A 18 -12.75 20.20 -4.40
CA SER A 18 -12.41 21.62 -4.59
C SER A 18 -10.99 21.77 -5.11
N SER A 19 -10.75 22.83 -5.87
CA SER A 19 -9.42 23.26 -6.34
C SER A 19 -8.52 23.80 -5.23
N ILE A 20 -8.93 23.70 -3.96
CA ILE A 20 -8.21 24.28 -2.83
C ILE A 20 -7.23 23.24 -2.27
N ASN A 21 -5.94 23.56 -2.32
CA ASN A 21 -4.92 22.75 -1.67
C ASN A 21 -5.07 22.86 -0.14
N PRO A 22 -5.35 21.75 0.57
CA PRO A 22 -5.68 21.77 1.99
C PRO A 22 -4.49 22.07 2.90
N ILE A 23 -3.27 21.89 2.41
CA ILE A 23 -2.04 22.24 3.13
C ILE A 23 -1.85 23.75 3.08
N THR A 24 -1.94 24.37 1.90
CA THR A 24 -1.71 25.81 1.73
C THR A 24 -2.82 26.66 2.35
N ASP A 25 -4.06 26.19 2.34
CA ASP A 25 -5.17 26.84 3.08
C ASP A 25 -5.00 26.71 4.62
N GLY A 26 -4.18 25.75 5.07
CA GLY A 26 -3.85 25.53 6.46
C GLY A 26 -4.97 24.90 7.29
N TRP A 27 -6.17 24.67 6.74
CA TRP A 27 -7.25 24.01 7.47
C TRP A 27 -6.87 22.59 7.88
N LEU A 28 -6.10 21.87 7.06
CA LEU A 28 -5.68 20.50 7.37
C LEU A 28 -4.78 20.47 8.61
N ASN A 29 -3.82 21.38 8.71
CA ASN A 29 -2.96 21.45 9.90
C ASN A 29 -3.75 21.82 11.15
N ARG A 30 -4.69 22.78 11.05
CA ARG A 30 -5.59 23.14 12.16
C ARG A 30 -6.46 21.96 12.57
N PHE A 31 -6.95 21.17 11.61
CA PHE A 31 -7.72 19.96 11.87
C PHE A 31 -6.88 18.94 12.65
N LEU A 32 -5.69 18.60 12.16
CA LEU A 32 -4.82 17.58 12.75
C LEU A 32 -4.42 17.89 14.20
N LEU A 33 -4.18 19.17 14.51
CA LEU A 33 -3.88 19.65 15.86
C LEU A 33 -5.10 19.60 16.80
N ALA A 34 -6.31 19.62 16.27
CA ALA A 34 -7.55 19.71 17.04
C ALA A 34 -8.21 18.34 17.31
N VAL A 35 -7.78 17.28 16.64
CA VAL A 35 -8.40 15.95 16.70
C VAL A 35 -7.52 14.91 17.38
N THR A 36 -8.15 13.85 17.89
CA THR A 36 -7.46 12.70 18.48
C THR A 36 -6.83 11.78 17.42
N GLU A 37 -5.96 10.87 17.84
CA GLU A 37 -5.40 9.78 17.01
C GLU A 37 -6.51 8.99 16.29
N GLU A 38 -7.53 8.56 17.03
CA GLU A 38 -8.68 7.83 16.49
C GLU A 38 -9.41 8.64 15.41
N GLU A 39 -9.63 9.95 15.66
CA GLU A 39 -10.28 10.84 14.70
C GLU A 39 -9.40 11.06 13.44
N ARG A 40 -8.07 11.02 13.55
CA ARG A 40 -7.14 11.05 12.39
C ARG A 40 -7.21 9.78 11.57
N SER A 41 -7.20 8.60 12.22
CA SER A 41 -7.38 7.31 11.54
C SER A 41 -8.74 7.24 10.80
N MET A 42 -9.83 7.66 11.46
CA MET A 42 -11.15 7.78 10.82
C MET A 42 -11.15 8.74 9.63
N TRP A 43 -10.45 9.87 9.73
CA TRP A 43 -10.30 10.80 8.62
C TRP A 43 -9.53 10.17 7.46
N ALA A 44 -8.44 9.44 7.74
CA ALA A 44 -7.65 8.77 6.72
C ALA A 44 -8.47 7.70 5.98
N SER A 45 -9.30 6.94 6.70
CA SER A 45 -10.27 6.01 6.13
C SER A 45 -11.30 6.72 5.23
N SER A 46 -11.77 7.91 5.64
CA SER A 46 -12.71 8.70 4.82
C SER A 46 -12.06 9.25 3.55
N VAL A 47 -10.76 9.60 3.59
CA VAL A 47 -10.00 10.00 2.39
C VAL A 47 -9.91 8.83 1.43
N TYR A 48 -9.54 7.63 1.91
CA TYR A 48 -9.52 6.40 1.11
C TYR A 48 -10.86 6.17 0.40
N ARG A 49 -11.97 6.16 1.14
CA ARG A 49 -13.32 5.95 0.59
C ARG A 49 -13.72 6.98 -0.46
N THR A 50 -13.18 8.19 -0.36
CA THR A 50 -13.49 9.24 -1.32
C THR A 50 -12.64 9.10 -2.58
N LEU A 51 -11.33 8.84 -2.42
CA LEU A 51 -10.41 8.59 -3.53
C LEU A 51 -10.80 7.35 -4.34
N SER A 52 -11.26 6.28 -3.68
CA SER A 52 -11.67 5.04 -4.35
C SER A 52 -12.89 5.21 -5.26
N GLY A 53 -13.71 6.25 -5.03
CA GLY A 53 -14.82 6.62 -5.90
C GLY A 53 -14.45 7.60 -7.03
N MET A 54 -13.19 8.00 -7.15
CA MET A 54 -12.72 8.96 -8.15
C MET A 54 -12.09 8.26 -9.35
N LYS A 55 -12.02 8.97 -10.49
CA LYS A 55 -11.28 8.50 -11.67
C LYS A 55 -9.79 8.56 -11.40
N GLU A 56 -9.03 7.63 -11.98
CA GLU A 56 -7.56 7.52 -11.83
C GLU A 56 -6.84 8.86 -12.01
N ALA A 57 -7.12 9.62 -13.08
CA ALA A 57 -6.52 10.93 -13.31
C ALA A 57 -6.79 11.95 -12.18
N ALA A 58 -7.96 11.89 -11.53
CA ALA A 58 -8.28 12.77 -10.42
C ALA A 58 -7.58 12.32 -9.12
N VAL A 59 -7.39 11.02 -8.93
CA VAL A 59 -6.61 10.47 -7.81
C VAL A 59 -5.13 10.86 -7.92
N GLU A 60 -4.55 10.74 -9.12
CA GLU A 60 -3.15 11.17 -9.39
C GLU A 60 -2.98 12.70 -9.29
N SER A 61 -4.00 13.47 -9.69
CA SER A 61 -4.00 14.91 -9.47
C SER A 61 -4.04 15.26 -7.97
N ALA A 62 -4.81 14.52 -7.16
CA ALA A 62 -4.82 14.72 -5.72
C ALA A 62 -3.46 14.34 -5.08
N TRP A 63 -2.83 13.27 -5.58
CA TRP A 63 -1.47 12.87 -5.20
C TRP A 63 -0.48 14.02 -5.37
N SER A 64 -0.33 14.49 -6.61
CA SER A 64 0.62 15.53 -6.98
C SER A 64 0.31 16.90 -6.37
N ASN A 65 -0.97 17.22 -6.16
CA ASN A 65 -1.34 18.52 -5.59
C ASN A 65 -1.05 18.62 -4.10
N TRP A 66 -1.36 17.59 -3.30
CA TRP A 66 -1.27 17.74 -1.85
C TRP A 66 -1.01 16.44 -1.08
N ILE A 67 -1.48 15.27 -1.53
CA ILE A 67 -1.37 14.06 -0.69
C ILE A 67 0.08 13.67 -0.50
N GLU A 68 0.92 13.82 -1.53
CA GLU A 68 2.34 13.51 -1.43
C GLU A 68 3.03 14.34 -0.34
N SER A 69 2.84 15.67 -0.38
CA SER A 69 3.40 16.60 0.60
C SER A 69 2.79 16.41 1.98
N TYR A 70 1.48 16.11 2.05
CA TYR A 70 0.80 15.81 3.31
C TYR A 70 1.45 14.60 3.98
N TRP A 71 1.58 13.49 3.24
CA TRP A 71 2.15 12.27 3.79
C TRP A 71 3.60 12.47 4.22
N GLN A 72 4.40 13.19 3.41
CA GLN A 72 5.76 13.55 3.79
C GLN A 72 5.80 14.38 5.09
N ASN A 73 4.98 15.41 5.20
CA ASN A 73 4.87 16.21 6.42
C ASN A 73 4.53 15.35 7.64
N ARG A 74 3.62 14.38 7.50
CA ARG A 74 3.26 13.47 8.60
C ARG A 74 4.41 12.56 9.01
N ILE A 75 5.20 12.06 8.05
CA ILE A 75 6.44 11.30 8.32
C ILE A 75 7.43 12.19 9.08
N ASP A 76 7.54 13.46 8.70
CA ASP A 76 8.48 14.42 9.29
C ASP A 76 7.96 15.04 10.60
N GLY A 77 6.81 14.60 11.12
CA GLY A 77 6.27 15.07 12.40
C GLY A 77 5.42 16.34 12.33
N VAL A 78 5.05 16.81 11.14
CA VAL A 78 4.39 18.11 10.91
C VAL A 78 2.92 17.95 10.52
N PRO A 79 1.97 18.63 11.21
CA PRO A 79 2.15 19.35 12.48
C PRO A 79 2.22 18.41 13.69
N VAL A 80 1.84 17.15 13.49
CA VAL A 80 1.90 16.06 14.46
C VAL A 80 2.36 14.79 13.74
N PRO A 81 3.12 13.91 14.40
CA PRO A 81 3.64 12.70 13.76
C PRO A 81 2.53 11.77 13.27
N LEU A 82 2.84 11.00 12.24
CA LEU A 82 2.02 9.88 11.80
C LEU A 82 2.02 8.78 12.87
N GLU A 83 0.87 8.15 13.12
CA GLU A 83 0.71 7.09 14.12
C GLU A 83 0.25 5.79 13.46
N ARG A 84 0.54 4.65 14.09
CA ARG A 84 0.32 3.32 13.49
C ARG A 84 -1.12 3.06 13.03
N PRO A 85 -2.18 3.41 13.78
CA PRO A 85 -3.55 3.22 13.32
C PRO A 85 -3.91 4.08 12.11
N GLU A 86 -3.35 5.29 12.01
CA GLU A 86 -3.51 6.14 10.82
C GLU A 86 -2.73 5.56 9.63
N THR A 87 -1.50 5.08 9.84
CA THR A 87 -0.72 4.42 8.78
C THR A 87 -1.45 3.21 8.21
N GLY A 88 -2.13 2.42 9.06
CA GLY A 88 -2.93 1.28 8.61
C GLY A 88 -4.02 1.67 7.61
N GLU A 89 -4.71 2.79 7.85
CA GLU A 89 -5.71 3.32 6.91
C GLU A 89 -5.07 3.90 5.65
N MET A 90 -3.91 4.57 5.78
CA MET A 90 -3.18 5.15 4.64
C MET A 90 -2.54 4.09 3.75
N LEU A 91 -2.30 2.87 4.25
CA LEU A 91 -1.79 1.75 3.47
C LEU A 91 -2.66 1.42 2.25
N HIS A 92 -3.97 1.51 2.43
CA HIS A 92 -4.92 1.27 1.35
C HIS A 92 -4.87 2.37 0.28
N TRP A 93 -4.34 3.56 0.60
CA TRP A 93 -4.16 4.63 -0.38
C TRP A 93 -3.12 4.26 -1.44
N CYS A 94 -2.09 3.50 -1.07
CA CYS A 94 -1.03 3.09 -2.01
C CYS A 94 -1.62 2.45 -3.27
N LEU A 95 -2.66 1.60 -3.13
CA LEU A 95 -3.29 0.91 -4.26
C LEU A 95 -4.08 1.85 -5.19
N LEU A 96 -4.46 3.03 -4.72
CA LEU A 96 -5.24 4.00 -5.50
C LEU A 96 -4.35 4.85 -6.42
N PHE A 97 -3.09 5.07 -6.03
CA PHE A 97 -2.12 5.85 -6.79
C PHE A 97 -1.41 4.97 -7.80
N LYS A 98 -2.08 4.60 -8.90
CA LYS A 98 -1.54 3.63 -9.85
C LYS A 98 -0.22 4.05 -10.47
N ALA A 99 -0.14 5.26 -11.03
CA ALA A 99 1.08 5.75 -11.67
C ALA A 99 2.13 6.14 -10.62
N SER A 100 1.67 6.66 -9.48
CA SER A 100 2.54 7.09 -8.38
C SER A 100 2.80 5.99 -7.34
N PHE A 101 2.47 4.73 -7.66
CA PHE A 101 2.54 3.60 -6.72
C PHE A 101 3.93 3.43 -6.10
N PRO A 102 5.04 3.45 -6.87
CA PRO A 102 6.38 3.33 -6.29
C PRO A 102 6.67 4.43 -5.24
N ASN A 103 6.24 5.66 -5.50
CA ASN A 103 6.46 6.78 -4.57
C ASN A 103 5.58 6.65 -3.31
N ALA A 104 4.33 6.19 -3.48
CA ALA A 104 3.46 5.90 -2.35
C ALA A 104 3.99 4.75 -1.48
N ALA A 105 4.57 3.73 -2.10
CA ALA A 105 5.21 2.61 -1.41
C ALA A 105 6.46 3.06 -0.64
N ASP A 106 7.30 3.92 -1.21
CA ASP A 106 8.47 4.50 -0.51
C ASP A 106 8.06 5.24 0.77
N LYS A 107 6.99 6.04 0.70
CA LYS A 107 6.45 6.71 1.89
C LYS A 107 5.94 5.73 2.93
N MET A 108 5.36 4.61 2.50
CA MET A 108 4.90 3.57 3.43
C MET A 108 6.08 2.92 4.17
N TYR A 109 7.21 2.67 3.51
CA TYR A 109 8.40 2.08 4.15
C TYR A 109 9.01 3.00 5.21
N ARG A 110 8.84 4.32 5.05
CA ARG A 110 9.29 5.36 5.98
C ARG A 110 8.25 5.71 7.05
N SER A 111 7.05 5.17 6.95
CA SER A 111 5.95 5.39 7.90
C SER A 111 6.05 4.41 9.08
N PRO A 112 5.44 4.70 10.23
CA PRO A 112 5.35 3.73 11.33
C PRO A 112 4.70 2.43 10.86
N ILE A 113 5.27 1.27 11.23
CA ILE A 113 4.77 -0.04 10.78
C ILE A 113 3.25 -0.15 11.05
N PRO A 114 2.42 -0.32 10.01
CA PRO A 114 0.98 -0.37 10.15
C PRO A 114 0.54 -1.63 10.90
N ARG A 115 -0.60 -1.55 11.60
CA ARG A 115 -1.29 -2.75 12.06
C ARG A 115 -2.07 -3.33 10.88
N LEU A 116 -1.77 -4.56 10.51
CA LEU A 116 -2.32 -5.23 9.32
C LEU A 116 -3.46 -6.20 9.65
N GLU A 117 -3.97 -6.15 10.88
CA GLU A 117 -5.10 -6.94 11.35
C GLU A 117 -6.30 -6.72 10.42
N HIS A 118 -6.81 -7.81 9.83
CA HIS A 118 -7.98 -7.81 8.93
C HIS A 118 -7.83 -7.03 7.61
N SER A 119 -6.61 -6.75 7.15
CA SER A 119 -6.41 -6.06 5.88
C SER A 119 -6.59 -6.99 4.66
N PHE A 120 -7.53 -6.65 3.77
CA PHE A 120 -7.72 -7.32 2.48
C PHE A 120 -6.72 -6.87 1.40
N LEU A 121 -5.66 -6.15 1.78
CA LEU A 121 -4.72 -5.52 0.84
C LEU A 121 -4.09 -6.50 -0.16
N HIS A 122 -3.73 -7.72 0.27
CA HIS A 122 -3.20 -8.73 -0.65
C HIS A 122 -4.24 -9.12 -1.71
N HIS A 123 -5.51 -9.24 -1.33
CA HIS A 123 -6.59 -9.53 -2.27
C HIS A 123 -6.81 -8.37 -3.24
N ASP A 124 -6.85 -7.13 -2.73
CA ASP A 124 -7.05 -5.94 -3.56
C ASP A 124 -5.88 -5.72 -4.54
N LEU A 125 -4.64 -5.90 -4.06
CA LEU A 125 -3.44 -5.82 -4.88
C LEU A 125 -3.41 -6.92 -5.93
N SER A 126 -3.82 -8.15 -5.57
CA SER A 126 -3.95 -9.27 -6.49
C SER A 126 -5.01 -9.03 -7.56
N GLY A 127 -6.12 -8.36 -7.24
CA GLY A 127 -7.16 -7.98 -8.20
C GLY A 127 -6.77 -6.81 -9.12
N SER A 128 -5.75 -6.04 -8.74
CA SER A 128 -5.32 -4.85 -9.49
C SER A 128 -4.43 -5.16 -10.70
N ASP A 129 -4.14 -4.12 -11.47
CA ASP A 129 -3.17 -4.07 -12.56
C ASP A 129 -1.78 -3.58 -12.12
N LEU A 130 -1.59 -3.26 -10.84
CA LEU A 130 -0.31 -2.83 -10.28
C LEU A 130 0.81 -3.87 -10.46
N PRO A 131 0.59 -5.18 -10.27
CA PRO A 131 1.64 -6.19 -10.48
C PRO A 131 2.27 -6.14 -11.87
N GLN A 132 1.49 -5.77 -12.90
CA GLN A 132 1.96 -5.63 -14.27
C GLN A 132 2.56 -4.25 -14.56
N ARG A 133 2.01 -3.19 -13.95
CA ARG A 133 2.50 -1.81 -14.16
C ARG A 133 3.83 -1.54 -13.45
N HIS A 134 3.98 -2.06 -12.23
CA HIS A 134 5.12 -1.78 -11.35
C HIS A 134 5.64 -3.07 -10.69
N PRO A 135 6.07 -4.08 -11.47
CA PRO A 135 6.39 -5.42 -10.96
C PRO A 135 7.43 -5.41 -9.84
N VAL A 136 8.49 -4.62 -9.98
CA VAL A 136 9.56 -4.49 -8.96
C VAL A 136 9.03 -3.86 -7.67
N ALA A 137 8.35 -2.71 -7.78
CA ALA A 137 7.83 -2.01 -6.62
C ALA A 137 6.77 -2.84 -5.89
N VAL A 138 5.91 -3.56 -6.62
CA VAL A 138 4.92 -4.46 -6.02
C VAL A 138 5.58 -5.63 -5.32
N ALA A 139 6.60 -6.26 -5.92
CA ALA A 139 7.33 -7.34 -5.26
C ALA A 139 7.97 -6.86 -3.95
N HIS A 140 8.65 -5.71 -3.97
CA HIS A 140 9.23 -5.13 -2.76
C HIS A 140 8.15 -4.79 -1.71
N PHE A 141 7.02 -4.23 -2.14
CA PHE A 141 5.89 -3.91 -1.26
C PHE A 141 5.27 -5.16 -0.63
N VAL A 142 5.08 -6.24 -1.39
CA VAL A 142 4.60 -7.53 -0.86
C VAL A 142 5.60 -8.08 0.16
N ASN A 143 6.90 -8.12 -0.16
CA ASN A 143 7.93 -8.56 0.79
C ASN A 143 7.88 -7.76 2.10
N TYR A 144 7.75 -6.43 2.01
CA TYR A 144 7.58 -5.56 3.17
C TYR A 144 6.37 -5.94 4.02
N LEU A 145 5.21 -6.20 3.40
CA LEU A 145 3.99 -6.61 4.11
C LEU A 145 4.13 -7.98 4.78
N LEU A 146 4.72 -8.96 4.09
CA LEU A 146 4.95 -10.30 4.61
C LEU A 146 5.87 -10.29 5.83
N ARG A 147 6.90 -9.43 5.85
CA ARG A 147 7.85 -9.33 6.96
C ARG A 147 7.28 -8.63 8.20
N ASN A 148 6.32 -7.73 8.00
CA ASN A 148 5.77 -6.89 9.05
C ASN A 148 4.38 -7.34 9.53
N SER A 149 3.87 -8.46 9.01
CA SER A 149 2.59 -9.05 9.41
C SER A 149 2.72 -10.54 9.70
N LEU A 150 2.03 -11.02 10.73
CA LEU A 150 1.70 -12.43 10.82
C LEU A 150 0.51 -12.66 9.90
N ILE A 151 0.73 -13.40 8.82
CA ILE A 151 -0.28 -13.58 7.77
C ILE A 151 -1.05 -14.87 8.00
N PRO A 152 -2.37 -14.80 8.22
CA PRO A 152 -3.23 -15.97 8.21
C PRO A 152 -3.18 -16.72 6.89
N ALA A 153 -3.42 -18.03 6.93
CA ALA A 153 -3.25 -18.91 5.78
C ALA A 153 -4.09 -18.54 4.54
N TYR A 154 -5.23 -17.87 4.74
CA TYR A 154 -6.13 -17.47 3.65
C TYR A 154 -5.59 -16.31 2.78
N HIS A 155 -4.49 -15.67 3.16
CA HIS A 155 -3.85 -14.66 2.31
C HIS A 155 -2.83 -15.26 1.32
N PHE A 156 -2.53 -16.56 1.38
CA PHE A 156 -1.54 -17.16 0.49
C PHE A 156 -1.96 -17.19 -0.97
N GLU A 157 -3.24 -17.47 -1.26
CA GLU A 157 -3.75 -17.46 -2.63
C GLU A 157 -3.61 -16.07 -3.29
N PRO A 158 -4.04 -14.96 -2.66
CA PRO A 158 -3.76 -13.62 -3.19
C PRO A 158 -2.29 -13.34 -3.45
N VAL A 159 -1.39 -13.74 -2.54
CA VAL A 159 0.06 -13.55 -2.69
C VAL A 159 0.61 -14.37 -3.86
N ALA A 160 0.22 -15.64 -3.99
CA ALA A 160 0.59 -16.49 -5.11
C ALA A 160 0.13 -15.88 -6.44
N ASN A 161 -1.10 -15.38 -6.51
CA ASN A 161 -1.63 -14.71 -7.69
C ASN A 161 -0.83 -13.45 -8.05
N ILE A 162 -0.38 -12.66 -7.07
CA ILE A 162 0.51 -11.51 -7.30
C ILE A 162 1.85 -11.98 -7.88
N ILE A 163 2.48 -12.99 -7.27
CA ILE A 163 3.75 -13.56 -7.73
C ILE A 163 3.62 -14.06 -9.17
N THR A 164 2.56 -14.79 -9.51
CA THR A 164 2.29 -15.28 -10.87
C THR A 164 2.18 -14.15 -11.88
N LYS A 165 1.57 -13.02 -11.50
CA LYS A 165 1.49 -11.83 -12.36
C LYS A 165 2.83 -11.12 -12.55
N ILE A 166 3.71 -11.16 -11.55
CA ILE A 166 5.03 -10.51 -11.58
C ILE A 166 6.10 -11.40 -12.23
N ARG A 167 5.95 -12.73 -12.15
CA ARG A 167 6.89 -13.74 -12.65
C ARG A 167 7.43 -13.48 -14.07
N PRO A 168 6.65 -13.00 -15.05
CA PRO A 168 7.15 -12.74 -16.40
C PRO A 168 8.19 -11.60 -16.49
N PHE A 169 8.27 -10.73 -15.48
CA PHE A 169 9.13 -9.54 -15.48
C PHE A 169 10.48 -9.85 -14.83
N VAL A 170 11.55 -9.84 -15.63
CA VAL A 170 12.91 -10.24 -15.22
C VAL A 170 13.47 -9.29 -14.17
N GLU A 171 13.06 -8.02 -14.21
CA GLU A 171 13.52 -6.96 -13.33
C GLU A 171 13.11 -7.20 -11.86
N ALA A 172 12.00 -7.90 -11.62
CA ALA A 172 11.50 -8.19 -10.27
C ALA A 172 12.05 -9.50 -9.67
N ARG A 173 12.97 -10.16 -10.38
CA ARG A 173 13.44 -11.50 -10.02
C ARG A 173 14.11 -11.55 -8.65
N ASN A 174 14.89 -10.52 -8.30
CA ASN A 174 15.61 -10.51 -7.03
C ASN A 174 14.65 -10.38 -5.85
N GLU A 175 13.64 -9.51 -5.98
CA GLU A 175 12.60 -9.29 -4.99
C GLU A 175 11.74 -10.55 -4.81
N LEU A 176 11.42 -11.26 -5.91
CA LEU A 176 10.73 -12.54 -5.84
C LEU A 176 11.53 -13.60 -5.08
N LEU A 177 12.84 -13.67 -5.29
CA LEU A 177 13.71 -14.59 -4.54
C LEU A 177 13.73 -14.24 -3.04
N GLU A 178 13.74 -12.96 -2.68
CA GLU A 178 13.65 -12.53 -1.28
C GLU A 178 12.32 -12.94 -0.63
N ILE A 179 11.21 -12.80 -1.35
CA ILE A 179 9.89 -13.26 -0.88
C ILE A 179 9.93 -14.76 -0.63
N CYS A 180 10.41 -15.55 -1.59
CA CYS A 180 10.48 -17.01 -1.47
C CYS A 180 11.37 -17.46 -0.30
N ASN A 181 12.47 -16.76 -0.04
CA ASN A 181 13.39 -17.08 1.05
C ASN A 181 12.87 -16.66 2.43
N GLY A 182 12.07 -15.59 2.50
CA GLY A 182 11.47 -15.10 3.74
C GLY A 182 10.24 -15.89 4.20
N ILE A 183 9.64 -16.66 3.30
CA ILE A 183 8.48 -17.52 3.57
C ILE A 183 8.98 -18.85 4.18
N ASN A 184 8.64 -19.09 5.46
CA ASN A 184 9.08 -20.28 6.21
C ASN A 184 8.53 -21.59 5.59
N ALA A 185 9.25 -22.70 5.76
CA ALA A 185 9.13 -23.96 5.01
C ALA A 185 7.72 -24.59 4.94
N ASP A 186 6.80 -24.26 5.85
CA ASP A 186 5.42 -24.80 5.86
C ASP A 186 4.49 -24.08 4.86
N LEU A 187 4.75 -22.81 4.52
CA LEU A 187 4.08 -22.08 3.42
C LEU A 187 4.62 -22.51 2.05
N PHE A 188 5.80 -23.12 2.04
CA PHE A 188 6.59 -23.40 0.85
C PHE A 188 5.76 -24.22 -0.13
N ILE A 189 5.06 -25.28 0.31
CA ILE A 189 4.41 -26.27 -0.56
C ILE A 189 3.35 -25.65 -1.51
N ALA A 190 2.62 -24.60 -1.12
CA ALA A 190 1.55 -24.02 -1.95
C ALA A 190 2.07 -23.06 -3.05
N VAL A 191 3.12 -22.27 -2.76
CA VAL A 191 3.69 -21.29 -3.71
C VAL A 191 4.79 -21.92 -4.59
N VAL A 192 5.47 -22.94 -4.06
CA VAL A 192 6.70 -23.53 -4.63
C VAL A 192 6.42 -24.67 -5.59
N LEU A 193 5.29 -25.37 -5.51
CA LEU A 193 5.00 -26.40 -6.51
C LEU A 193 4.91 -25.81 -7.93
N ASP A 194 4.60 -24.52 -8.09
CA ASP A 194 4.66 -23.83 -9.39
C ASP A 194 5.98 -23.03 -9.58
N CYS A 195 6.53 -22.38 -8.54
CA CYS A 195 7.75 -21.57 -8.69
C CYS A 195 9.06 -22.38 -8.73
N ARG A 196 9.18 -23.49 -8.01
CA ARG A 196 10.45 -24.22 -7.84
C ARG A 196 10.70 -25.26 -8.93
N LEU A 197 9.64 -25.81 -9.53
CA LEU A 197 9.82 -26.68 -10.71
C LEU A 197 10.43 -25.87 -11.85
N GLU A 198 9.94 -24.67 -12.18
CA GLU A 198 10.55 -23.90 -13.28
C GLU A 198 11.86 -23.18 -12.92
N CYS A 199 12.06 -22.73 -11.67
CA CYS A 199 13.34 -22.14 -11.27
C CYS A 199 14.48 -23.18 -11.30
N LEU A 200 14.23 -24.44 -10.94
CA LEU A 200 15.24 -25.50 -11.11
C LEU A 200 15.43 -25.87 -12.59
N TRP A 201 14.36 -25.85 -13.41
CA TRP A 201 14.43 -26.15 -14.84
C TRP A 201 15.16 -25.09 -15.69
N ARG A 202 15.12 -23.80 -15.32
CA ARG A 202 15.82 -22.74 -16.07
C ARG A 202 17.19 -22.33 -15.53
N PHE A 203 17.52 -22.63 -14.27
CA PHE A 203 18.81 -22.20 -13.67
C PHE A 203 19.92 -23.25 -13.67
N HIS A 204 19.60 -24.53 -13.85
CA HIS A 204 20.60 -25.54 -14.19
C HIS A 204 20.31 -26.06 -15.59
N GLY A 205 21.17 -25.70 -16.56
CA GLY A 205 21.25 -26.35 -17.86
C GLY A 205 21.70 -27.81 -17.71
N PHE A 206 20.87 -28.65 -17.10
CA PHE A 206 21.07 -30.08 -17.05
C PHE A 206 20.59 -30.65 -18.39
N LYS A 207 21.56 -30.98 -19.25
CA LYS A 207 21.35 -31.95 -20.33
C LYS A 207 20.85 -33.24 -19.67
N VAL A 208 19.58 -33.57 -19.85
CA VAL A 208 19.13 -34.95 -19.67
C VAL A 208 19.65 -35.70 -20.89
N LEU A 209 20.71 -36.48 -20.66
CA LEU A 209 21.09 -37.58 -21.55
C LEU A 209 19.90 -38.55 -21.67
N GLN A 210 19.77 -39.09 -22.88
CA GLN A 210 18.75 -40.01 -23.39
C GLN A 210 18.18 -41.02 -22.40
#